data_AF-A0A3A5HEI8-F1
#
_entry.id   AF-A0A3A5HEI8-F1
#
_cell.length_a   1.000
_cell.length_b   1.000
_cell.length_c   1.000
_cell.angle_alpha   90.00
_cell.angle_beta   90.00
_cell.angle_gamma   90.00
#
_symmetry.space_group_name_H-M   'P 1'
#
loop_
_entity.id
_entity.type
_entity.pdbx_description
1 polymer ?
#
loop_
_entity_poly.entity_id
_entity_poly.type
_entity_poly.pdbx_seq_one_letter_code
_entity_poly.pdbx_strand_id
1 'polypeptide(L)'
;MRSLGLVGWGFLLVLLDLNFEHVDVIPDVIGWLMCLAGLGNLPRTGWFLLARLGAATGLVSAAAAALDAPYDWFIQTGDFVAQLALVVGICAGVQPLLADERHRATARAILTASVGIDLAALALVLLGGGDTSDLAPIVVPLAIAALAVAIWFLVFLRRVSRIEPVEATT
;
A
#
# COMPACT_ATOMS: atom_id res chain seq x y z
N MET A 1 -11.03 -13.89 7.34
CA MET A 1 -11.11 -12.40 7.34
C MET A 1 -11.46 -11.87 5.93
N ARG A 2 -12.73 -11.92 5.50
CA ARG A 2 -13.12 -11.52 4.13
C ARG A 2 -12.79 -10.04 3.81
N SER A 3 -12.78 -9.19 4.82
CA SER A 3 -12.39 -7.78 4.74
C SER A 3 -10.97 -7.55 4.19
N LEU A 4 -9.99 -8.37 4.55
CA LEU A 4 -8.63 -8.27 4.00
C LEU A 4 -8.58 -8.64 2.50
N GLY A 5 -9.49 -9.51 2.05
CA GLY A 5 -9.64 -9.80 0.63
C GLY A 5 -10.11 -8.58 -0.15
N LEU A 6 -11.03 -7.80 0.42
CA LEU A 6 -11.50 -6.55 -0.17
C LEU A 6 -10.39 -5.48 -0.23
N VAL A 7 -9.58 -5.37 0.83
CA VAL A 7 -8.38 -4.52 0.82
C VAL A 7 -7.40 -4.98 -0.27
N GLY A 8 -7.16 -6.28 -0.41
CA GLY A 8 -6.28 -6.81 -1.45
C GLY A 8 -6.77 -6.51 -2.86
N TRP A 9 -8.07 -6.66 -3.12
CA TRP A 9 -8.64 -6.29 -4.43
C TRP A 9 -8.59 -4.78 -4.68
N GLY A 10 -8.88 -3.97 -3.67
CA GLY A 10 -8.77 -2.52 -3.78
C GLY A 10 -7.34 -2.07 -4.11
N PHE A 11 -6.35 -2.61 -3.38
CA PHE A 11 -4.95 -2.32 -3.62
C PHE A 11 -4.46 -2.81 -4.98
N LEU A 12 -4.94 -3.96 -5.46
CA LEU A 12 -4.63 -4.43 -6.81
C LEU A 12 -5.16 -3.48 -7.89
N LEU A 13 -6.35 -2.89 -7.71
CA LEU A 13 -6.87 -1.90 -8.66
C LEU A 13 -5.96 -0.67 -8.72
N VAL A 14 -5.52 -0.17 -7.58
CA VAL A 14 -4.57 0.96 -7.49
C VAL A 14 -3.24 0.63 -8.16
N LEU A 15 -2.73 -0.59 -8.00
CA LEU A 15 -1.45 -1.00 -8.61
C LEU A 15 -1.51 -1.20 -10.12
N LEU A 16 -2.70 -1.46 -10.67
CA LEU A 16 -2.83 -1.78 -12.09
C LEU A 16 -2.69 -0.56 -13.00
N ASP A 17 -2.68 0.67 -12.45
CA ASP A 17 -2.37 1.96 -13.10
C ASP A 17 -2.60 1.92 -14.62
N LEU A 18 -3.87 1.72 -14.98
CA LEU A 18 -4.27 1.37 -16.34
C LEU A 18 -4.26 2.60 -17.24
N ASN A 19 -3.08 3.13 -17.54
CA ASN A 19 -2.83 4.43 -18.21
C ASN A 19 -3.38 4.50 -19.63
N PHE A 20 -4.68 4.80 -19.72
CA PHE A 20 -5.40 5.08 -20.96
C PHE A 20 -5.98 6.49 -20.88
N GLU A 21 -5.23 7.48 -21.38
CA GLU A 21 -5.72 8.82 -21.74
C GLU A 21 -6.79 9.38 -20.76
N HIS A 22 -6.44 9.52 -19.47
CA HIS A 22 -7.27 10.08 -18.38
C HIS A 22 -8.34 9.16 -17.74
N VAL A 23 -8.44 7.88 -18.11
CA VAL A 23 -9.44 6.95 -17.55
C VAL A 23 -9.02 6.35 -16.18
N ASP A 24 -7.74 6.45 -15.84
CA ASP A 24 -7.07 5.80 -14.69
C ASP A 24 -7.59 6.18 -13.32
N VAL A 25 -8.11 7.40 -13.22
CA VAL A 25 -8.48 7.90 -11.90
C VAL A 25 -9.70 7.17 -11.34
N ILE A 26 -10.54 6.62 -12.20
CA ILE A 26 -11.73 5.87 -11.78
C ILE A 26 -11.32 4.55 -11.09
N PRO A 27 -10.48 3.68 -11.70
CA PRO A 27 -9.93 2.51 -11.03
C PRO A 27 -9.31 2.81 -9.66
N ASP A 28 -8.54 3.90 -9.52
CA ASP A 28 -7.85 4.24 -8.28
C ASP A 28 -8.81 4.68 -7.19
N VAL A 29 -9.76 5.57 -7.50
CA VAL A 29 -10.81 6.00 -6.57
C VAL A 29 -11.60 4.78 -6.07
N ILE A 30 -11.98 3.88 -6.98
CA ILE A 30 -12.67 2.63 -6.63
C ILE A 30 -11.77 1.75 -5.74
N GLY A 31 -10.50 1.61 -6.10
CA GLY A 31 -9.52 0.83 -5.35
C GLY A 31 -9.37 1.31 -3.91
N TRP A 32 -9.21 2.63 -3.70
CA TRP A 32 -9.10 3.23 -2.38
C TRP A 32 -10.41 3.13 -1.57
N LEU A 33 -11.57 3.29 -2.20
CA LEU A 33 -12.87 3.07 -1.55
C LEU A 33 -13.04 1.62 -1.10
N MET A 34 -12.61 0.65 -1.91
CA MET A 34 -12.60 -0.77 -1.53
C MET A 34 -11.66 -1.04 -0.35
N CYS A 35 -10.47 -0.43 -0.33
CA CYS A 35 -9.57 -0.48 0.81
C CYS A 35 -10.24 0.06 2.08
N LEU A 36 -10.86 1.23 2.03
CA LEU A 36 -11.57 1.82 3.17
C LEU A 36 -12.73 0.95 3.65
N ALA A 37 -13.54 0.42 2.73
CA ALA A 37 -14.64 -0.48 3.06
C ALA A 37 -14.13 -1.79 3.73
N GLY A 38 -13.03 -2.33 3.24
CA GLY A 38 -12.38 -3.50 3.83
C GLY A 38 -11.87 -3.20 5.24
N LEU A 39 -11.16 -2.09 5.40
CA LEU A 39 -10.62 -1.61 6.69
C LEU A 39 -11.73 -1.24 7.70
N GLY A 40 -12.90 -0.82 7.24
CA GLY A 40 -14.05 -0.49 8.10
C GLY A 40 -14.53 -1.68 8.95
N ASN A 41 -14.29 -2.90 8.47
CA ASN A 41 -14.67 -4.15 9.15
C ASN A 41 -13.54 -4.74 10.02
N LEU A 42 -12.39 -4.06 10.12
CA LEU A 42 -11.26 -4.50 10.97
C LEU A 42 -11.31 -3.81 12.34
N PRO A 43 -10.62 -4.35 13.36
CA PRO A 43 -10.51 -3.71 14.67
C PRO A 43 -10.02 -2.26 14.59
N ARG A 44 -10.39 -1.44 15.58
CA ARG A 44 -9.93 -0.04 15.70
C ARG A 44 -8.64 0.05 16.51
N THR A 45 -7.61 -0.66 16.08
CA THR A 45 -6.25 -0.53 16.64
C THR A 45 -5.49 0.61 15.96
N GLY A 46 -4.42 1.12 16.59
CA GLY A 46 -3.59 2.18 16.02
C GLY A 46 -3.02 1.83 14.64
N TRP A 47 -2.65 0.57 14.43
CA TRP A 47 -2.13 0.10 13.13
C TRP A 47 -3.19 0.07 12.03
N PHE A 48 -4.40 -0.41 12.32
CA PHE A 48 -5.49 -0.33 11.34
C PHE A 48 -5.99 1.10 11.16
N LEU A 49 -5.84 1.98 12.15
CA LEU A 49 -6.09 3.41 11.97
C LEU A 49 -5.07 4.02 10.99
N LEU A 50 -3.79 3.70 11.12
CA LEU A 50 -2.75 4.12 10.16
C LEU A 50 -3.10 3.67 8.74
N ALA A 51 -3.53 2.41 8.57
CA ALA A 51 -3.95 1.91 7.27
C ALA A 51 -5.19 2.66 6.71
N ARG A 52 -6.15 3.04 7.56
CA ARG A 52 -7.32 3.84 7.16
C ARG A 52 -6.92 5.25 6.74
N LEU A 53 -6.03 5.89 7.49
CA LEU A 53 -5.51 7.20 7.15
C LEU A 53 -4.75 7.15 5.82
N GLY A 54 -3.90 6.13 5.63
CA GLY A 54 -3.24 5.89 4.34
C GLY A 54 -4.23 5.76 3.19
N ALA A 55 -5.24 4.89 3.34
CA ALA A 55 -6.27 4.71 2.31
C ALA A 55 -7.10 5.98 2.05
N ALA A 56 -7.37 6.79 3.08
CA ALA A 56 -8.06 8.07 2.93
C ALA A 56 -7.19 9.10 2.20
N THR A 57 -5.89 9.17 2.51
CA THR A 57 -4.92 10.02 1.81
C THR A 57 -4.82 9.63 0.33
N GLY A 58 -4.75 8.33 0.04
CA GLY A 58 -4.75 7.83 -1.34
C GLY A 58 -6.04 8.17 -2.09
N LEU A 59 -7.20 8.04 -1.43
CA LEU A 59 -8.48 8.45 -2.01
C LEU A 59 -8.52 9.95 -2.33
N VAL A 60 -8.02 10.80 -1.42
CA VAL A 60 -7.97 12.25 -1.65
C VAL A 60 -7.03 12.59 -2.80
N SER A 61 -5.87 11.93 -2.88
CA SER A 61 -4.88 12.13 -3.94
C SER A 61 -5.43 11.71 -5.30
N ALA A 62 -6.04 10.52 -5.39
CA ALA A 62 -6.75 10.05 -6.57
C ALA A 62 -7.90 11.00 -6.96
N ALA A 63 -8.72 11.44 -6.00
CA ALA A 63 -9.80 12.38 -6.28
C ALA A 63 -9.28 13.74 -6.79
N ALA A 64 -8.16 14.23 -6.27
CA ALA A 64 -7.53 15.46 -6.74
C ALA A 64 -7.03 15.31 -8.18
N ALA A 65 -6.38 14.18 -8.50
CA ALA A 65 -5.97 13.85 -9.86
C ALA A 65 -7.15 13.80 -10.84
N ALA A 66 -8.32 13.32 -10.40
CA ALA A 66 -9.55 13.23 -11.22
C ALA A 66 -10.10 14.61 -11.61
N LEU A 67 -9.80 15.61 -10.80
CA LEU A 67 -10.23 16.99 -11.02
C LEU A 67 -9.22 17.79 -11.86
N ASP A 68 -8.27 17.11 -12.50
CA ASP A 68 -7.22 17.70 -13.32
C ASP A 68 -6.38 18.73 -12.52
N ALA A 69 -6.24 18.48 -11.22
CA ALA A 69 -5.33 19.25 -10.38
C ALA A 69 -3.90 19.04 -10.91
N PRO A 70 -3.04 20.08 -10.87
CA PRO A 70 -1.66 19.95 -11.32
C PRO A 70 -1.02 18.76 -10.60
N TYR A 71 -0.53 17.78 -11.37
CA TYR A 71 0.14 16.59 -10.84
C TYR A 71 1.51 16.98 -10.29
N ASP A 72 1.49 17.67 -9.15
CA ASP A 72 2.66 18.21 -8.50
C ASP A 72 3.33 17.17 -7.60
N TRP A 73 4.49 17.55 -7.06
CA TRP A 73 5.25 16.72 -6.14
C TRP A 73 4.42 16.33 -4.89
N PHE A 74 3.40 17.11 -4.53
CA PHE A 74 2.57 16.88 -3.36
C PHE A 74 1.63 15.69 -3.59
N ILE A 75 0.98 15.60 -4.76
CA ILE A 75 0.12 14.44 -5.11
C ILE A 75 0.96 13.16 -5.18
N GLN A 76 2.12 13.18 -5.84
CA GLN A 76 3.01 12.01 -5.96
C GLN A 76 3.52 11.53 -4.60
N THR A 77 3.92 12.46 -3.73
CA THR A 77 4.34 12.13 -2.36
C THR A 77 3.16 11.60 -1.53
N GLY A 78 1.97 12.15 -1.75
CA GLY A 78 0.73 11.73 -1.09
C GLY A 78 0.40 10.27 -1.39
N ASP A 79 0.45 9.86 -2.66
CA ASP A 79 0.20 8.48 -3.09
C ASP A 79 1.23 7.51 -2.50
N PHE A 80 2.50 7.88 -2.55
CA PHE A 80 3.58 7.10 -1.95
C PHE A 80 3.36 6.87 -0.45
N VAL A 81 3.10 7.95 0.30
CA VAL A 81 2.82 7.88 1.74
C VAL A 81 1.56 7.08 2.02
N ALA A 82 0.52 7.21 1.20
CA ALA A 82 -0.72 6.45 1.32
C ALA A 82 -0.49 4.94 1.20
N GLN A 83 0.25 4.50 0.18
CA GLN A 83 0.57 3.09 -0.05
C GLN A 83 1.44 2.52 1.09
N LEU A 84 2.49 3.24 1.50
CA LEU A 84 3.35 2.82 2.60
C LEU A 84 2.56 2.70 3.92
N ALA A 85 1.74 3.71 4.26
CA ALA A 85 0.91 3.68 5.46
C ALA A 85 -0.10 2.52 5.45
N LEU A 86 -0.69 2.21 4.29
CA LEU A 86 -1.58 1.07 4.11
C LEU A 86 -0.85 -0.26 4.38
N VAL A 87 0.29 -0.49 3.72
CA VAL A 87 1.04 -1.74 3.84
C VAL A 87 1.56 -1.93 5.27
N VAL A 88 2.19 -0.91 5.85
CA VAL A 88 2.69 -0.94 7.23
C VAL A 88 1.55 -1.16 8.21
N GLY A 89 0.46 -0.40 8.09
CA GLY A 89 -0.69 -0.50 8.99
C GLY A 89 -1.36 -1.87 8.94
N ILE A 90 -1.51 -2.47 7.76
CA ILE A 90 -2.06 -3.82 7.62
C ILE A 90 -1.08 -4.88 8.15
N CYS A 91 0.19 -4.86 7.73
CA CYS A 91 1.17 -5.86 8.14
C CYS A 91 1.39 -5.84 9.66
N ALA A 92 1.50 -4.66 10.28
CA ALA A 92 1.63 -4.52 11.72
C ALA A 92 0.33 -4.87 12.47
N GLY A 93 -0.82 -4.46 11.94
CA GLY A 93 -2.12 -4.70 12.56
C GLY A 93 -2.57 -6.17 12.54
N VAL A 94 -2.20 -6.92 11.50
CA VAL A 94 -2.56 -8.34 11.34
C VAL A 94 -1.62 -9.26 12.11
N GLN A 95 -0.35 -8.91 12.31
CA GLN A 95 0.62 -9.72 13.07
C GLN A 95 0.11 -10.30 14.40
N PRO A 96 -0.49 -9.51 15.32
CA PRO A 96 -0.99 -10.04 16.59
C PRO A 96 -2.22 -10.96 16.44
N LEU A 97 -2.90 -10.94 15.29
CA LEU A 97 -4.09 -11.74 15.01
C LEU A 97 -3.76 -13.10 14.37
N LEU A 98 -2.50 -13.32 14.01
CA LEU A 98 -2.03 -14.54 13.36
C LEU A 98 -1.51 -15.55 14.38
N ALA A 99 -2.11 -16.75 14.39
CA ALA A 99 -1.62 -17.89 15.16
C ALA A 99 -0.30 -18.45 14.64
N ASP A 100 -0.15 -18.54 13.32
CA ASP A 100 1.01 -19.16 12.66
C ASP A 100 2.20 -18.20 12.57
N GLU A 101 3.32 -18.61 13.17
CA GLU A 101 4.58 -17.86 13.15
C GLU A 101 5.09 -17.60 11.72
N ARG A 102 4.82 -18.50 10.77
CA ARG A 102 5.21 -18.32 9.37
C ARG A 102 4.52 -17.13 8.73
N HIS A 103 3.22 -16.95 8.99
CA HIS A 103 2.48 -15.79 8.50
C HIS A 103 2.96 -14.50 9.18
N ARG A 104 3.28 -14.53 10.48
CA ARG A 104 3.86 -13.39 11.19
C ARG A 104 5.23 -12.99 10.65
N ALA A 105 6.09 -13.97 10.35
CA ALA A 105 7.39 -13.73 9.73
C ALA A 105 7.24 -13.14 8.33
N THR A 106 6.29 -13.63 7.54
CA THR A 106 5.98 -13.10 6.20
C THR A 106 5.53 -11.63 6.29
N ALA A 107 4.62 -11.30 7.22
CA ALA A 107 4.16 -9.93 7.43
C ALA A 107 5.30 -8.99 7.86
N ARG A 108 6.21 -9.44 8.74
CA ARG A 108 7.40 -8.68 9.14
C ARG A 108 8.34 -8.45 7.96
N ALA A 109 8.58 -9.47 7.14
CA ALA A 109 9.45 -9.35 5.99
C ALA A 109 8.90 -8.38 4.93
N ILE A 110 7.59 -8.42 4.64
CA ILE A 110 6.94 -7.45 3.75
C ILE A 110 7.06 -6.02 4.29
N LEU A 111 6.81 -5.83 5.60
CA LEU A 111 6.92 -4.53 6.25
C LEU A 111 8.35 -3.99 6.13
N THR A 112 9.36 -4.78 6.53
CA THR A 112 10.76 -4.38 6.46
C THR A 112 11.21 -4.10 5.04
N ALA A 113 10.79 -4.91 4.07
CA ALA A 113 11.13 -4.72 2.67
C ALA A 113 10.49 -3.44 2.10
N SER A 114 9.21 -3.19 2.39
CA SER A 114 8.51 -1.97 1.92
C SER A 114 9.19 -0.72 2.46
N VAL A 115 9.39 -0.66 3.79
CA VAL A 115 10.08 0.46 4.44
C VAL A 115 11.51 0.63 3.91
N GLY A 116 12.24 -0.48 3.72
CA GLY A 116 13.61 -0.44 3.20
C GLY A 116 13.71 0.11 1.79
N ILE A 117 12.80 -0.32 0.90
CA ILE A 117 12.70 0.17 -0.48
C ILE A 117 12.34 1.66 -0.49
N ASP A 118 11.38 2.06 0.34
CA ASP A 118 10.91 3.44 0.42
C ASP A 118 11.97 4.39 0.97
N LEU A 119 12.72 3.96 1.98
CA LEU A 119 13.88 4.70 2.49
C LEU A 119 15.01 4.79 1.45
N ALA A 120 15.24 3.73 0.68
CA ALA A 120 16.22 3.75 -0.41
C ALA A 120 15.79 4.71 -1.53
N ALA A 121 14.50 4.71 -1.90
CA ALA A 121 13.95 5.62 -2.90
C ALA A 121 14.10 7.08 -2.43
N LEU A 122 13.75 7.36 -1.18
CA LEU A 122 13.93 8.68 -0.58
C LEU A 122 15.40 9.11 -0.57
N ALA A 123 16.32 8.21 -0.20
CA ALA A 123 17.75 8.51 -0.22
C ALA A 123 18.24 8.84 -1.64
N LEU A 124 17.76 8.13 -2.68
CA LEU A 124 18.10 8.44 -4.06
C LEU A 124 17.61 9.83 -4.49
N VAL A 125 16.37 10.19 -4.12
CA VAL A 125 15.82 11.53 -4.41
C VAL A 125 16.65 12.62 -3.72
N LEU A 126 17.01 12.42 -2.45
CA LEU A 126 17.79 13.39 -1.69
C LEU A 126 19.24 13.53 -2.18
N LEU A 127 19.87 12.43 -2.59
CA LEU A 127 21.26 12.41 -3.07
C LEU A 127 21.41 12.83 -4.53
N GLY A 128 20.38 12.59 -5.36
CA GLY A 128 20.40 12.88 -6.80
C GLY A 128 20.26 14.36 -7.16
N GLY A 129 19.96 15.24 -6.20
CA GLY A 129 19.90 16.69 -6.44
C GLY A 129 18.88 17.15 -7.50
N GLY A 130 17.91 16.29 -7.86
CA GLY A 130 16.86 16.57 -8.84
C GLY A 130 17.13 16.06 -10.26
N ASP A 131 18.38 15.72 -10.61
CA ASP A 131 18.71 15.12 -11.90
C ASP A 131 18.92 13.60 -11.75
N THR A 132 17.88 12.84 -12.13
CA THR A 132 17.83 11.38 -11.90
C THR A 132 18.21 10.56 -13.13
N SER A 133 18.58 11.21 -14.24
CA SER A 133 18.93 10.52 -15.50
C SER A 133 20.05 9.49 -15.31
N ASP A 134 21.06 9.85 -14.51
CA ASP A 134 22.22 8.99 -14.24
C ASP A 134 21.93 7.91 -13.19
N LEU A 135 20.79 8.03 -12.48
CA LEU A 135 20.34 7.09 -11.47
C LEU A 135 19.38 6.03 -12.03
N ALA A 136 19.00 6.12 -13.30
CA ALA A 136 18.18 5.12 -14.00
C ALA A 136 18.57 3.65 -13.72
N PRO A 137 19.86 3.24 -13.76
CA PRO A 137 20.24 1.85 -13.47
C PRO A 137 19.97 1.40 -12.03
N ILE A 138 19.71 2.32 -11.10
CA ILE A 138 19.36 2.02 -9.70
C ILE A 138 17.85 2.13 -9.48
N VAL A 139 17.22 3.16 -10.05
CA VAL A 139 15.78 3.41 -9.95
C VAL A 139 14.97 2.26 -10.54
N VAL A 140 15.38 1.72 -11.70
CA VAL A 140 14.65 0.62 -12.36
C VAL A 140 14.64 -0.66 -11.50
N PRO A 141 15.78 -1.19 -11.01
CA PRO A 141 15.76 -2.32 -10.08
C PRO A 141 14.97 -2.06 -8.81
N LEU A 142 15.02 -0.84 -8.27
CA LEU A 142 14.29 -0.48 -7.06
C LEU A 142 12.77 -0.50 -7.30
N ALA A 143 12.31 0.03 -8.44
CA ALA A 143 10.91 -0.04 -8.84
C ALA A 143 10.43 -1.50 -9.04
N ILE A 144 11.26 -2.35 -9.66
CA ILE A 144 10.97 -3.78 -9.80
C ILE A 144 10.86 -4.45 -8.42
N ALA A 145 11.76 -4.12 -7.49
CA ALA A 145 11.70 -4.62 -6.13
C ALA A 145 10.42 -4.16 -5.40
N ALA A 146 10.03 -2.89 -5.56
CA ALA A 146 8.79 -2.34 -5.01
C ALA A 146 7.57 -3.13 -5.51
N LEU A 147 7.49 -3.34 -6.83
CA LEU A 147 6.40 -4.12 -7.44
C LEU A 147 6.40 -5.57 -6.94
N ALA A 148 7.56 -6.21 -6.81
CA ALA A 148 7.65 -7.56 -6.27
C ALA A 148 7.13 -7.65 -4.82
N VAL A 149 7.45 -6.66 -3.98
CA VAL A 149 6.93 -6.56 -2.60
C VAL A 149 5.44 -6.30 -2.58
N ALA A 150 4.93 -5.45 -3.48
CA ALA A 150 3.49 -5.19 -3.60
C ALA A 150 2.71 -6.45 -4.02
N ILE A 151 3.21 -7.22 -4.99
CA ILE A 151 2.65 -8.52 -5.37
C ILE A 151 2.71 -9.51 -4.20
N TRP A 152 3.84 -9.55 -3.47
CA TRP A 152 3.99 -10.41 -2.30
C TRP A 152 2.98 -10.05 -1.21
N PHE A 153 2.74 -8.76 -0.98
CA PHE A 153 1.71 -8.25 -0.08
C PHE A 153 0.30 -8.70 -0.49
N LEU A 154 -0.06 -8.57 -1.78
CA LEU A 154 -1.34 -9.06 -2.29
C LEU A 154 -1.53 -10.57 -2.08
N VAL A 155 -0.50 -11.36 -2.37
CA VAL A 155 -0.51 -12.81 -2.13
C VAL A 155 -0.69 -13.11 -0.63
N PHE A 156 0.00 -12.37 0.23
CA PHE A 156 -0.14 -12.48 1.68
C PHE A 156 -1.56 -12.16 2.15
N LEU A 157 -2.16 -11.05 1.70
CA LEU A 157 -3.54 -10.70 2.04
C LEU A 157 -4.53 -11.76 1.60
N ARG A 158 -4.37 -12.29 0.37
CA ARG A 158 -5.21 -13.38 -0.13
C ARG A 158 -5.09 -14.63 0.73
N ARG A 159 -3.87 -15.02 1.14
CA ARG A 159 -3.65 -16.18 2.02
C ARG A 159 -4.30 -15.97 3.39
N VAL A 160 -4.06 -14.83 4.02
CA VAL A 160 -4.57 -14.53 5.37
C VAL A 160 -6.08 -14.30 5.38
N SER A 161 -6.67 -13.77 4.31
CA SER A 161 -8.11 -13.56 4.21
C SER A 161 -8.94 -14.85 4.38
N ARG A 162 -8.32 -16.00 4.08
CA ARG A 162 -8.90 -17.35 4.18
C ARG A 162 -8.76 -17.97 5.56
N ILE A 163 -7.99 -17.36 6.45
CA ILE A 163 -7.76 -17.85 7.81
C ILE A 163 -8.89 -17.33 8.73
N GLU A 164 -9.38 -18.20 9.61
CA GLU A 164 -10.29 -17.83 10.69
C GLU A 164 -9.51 -17.07 11.78
N PRO A 165 -9.99 -15.90 12.24
CA PRO A 165 -9.31 -15.15 13.28
C PRO A 165 -9.26 -15.98 14.57
N VAL A 166 -8.11 -15.96 15.25
CA VAL A 166 -8.06 -16.39 16.65
C VAL A 166 -8.96 -15.43 17.43
N GLU A 167 -9.93 -15.95 18.18
CA GLU A 167 -10.73 -15.12 19.08
C GLU A 167 -9.76 -14.38 20.02
N ALA A 168 -9.70 -13.06 19.87
CA ALA A 168 -8.92 -12.25 20.80
C ALA A 168 -9.63 -12.37 22.15
N THR A 169 -9.05 -13.15 23.07
CA THR A 169 -9.43 -13.11 24.48
C THR A 169 -9.19 -11.69 24.98
N THR A 170 -10.27 -10.91 25.01
CA THR A 170 -10.35 -9.55 25.54
C THR A 170 -10.15 -9.53 27.04
#